data_AF-J0F6V9-F1
#
_entry.id   AF-J0F6V9-F1
#
_cell.length_a   1.000
_cell.length_b   1.000
_cell.length_c   1.000
_cell.angle_alpha   90.00
_cell.angle_beta   90.00
_cell.angle_gamma   90.00
#
_symmetry.space_group_name_H-M   'P 1'
#
loop_
_entity.id
_entity.type
_entity.pdbx_description
1 polymer ?
#
loop_
_entity_poly.entity_id
_entity_poly.type
_entity_poly.pdbx_seq_one_letter_code
_entity_poly.pdbx_strand_id
1 'polypeptide(L)'
;MEEQKDMGQSVILTKVLKSLESGGSFSQRDREKFVQAARTHGIEDGVIEEIIDIGQTLSLIYRHEDLIDASDLSREQKKAVLSELQKSIDENLEALRNIINT
;
A
#
# COMPACT_ATOMS: atom_id res chain seq x y z
N MET A 1 2.43 -3.17 29.34
CA MET A 1 1.22 -2.78 28.59
C MET A 1 1.59 -2.01 27.33
N GLU A 2 2.53 -1.07 27.41
CA GLU A 2 3.08 -0.32 26.25
C GLU A 2 3.74 -1.22 25.19
N GLU A 3 4.62 -2.15 25.60
CA GLU A 3 5.33 -3.06 24.67
C GLU A 3 4.39 -3.98 23.84
N GLN A 4 3.24 -4.38 24.38
CA GLN A 4 2.27 -5.19 23.63
C GLN A 4 1.47 -4.35 22.63
N LYS A 5 1.28 -3.07 22.92
CA LYS A 5 0.62 -2.12 22.00
C LYS A 5 1.53 -1.86 20.80
N ASP A 6 2.79 -1.53 21.06
CA ASP A 6 3.84 -1.27 20.06
C ASP A 6 4.08 -2.47 19.13
N MET A 7 4.22 -3.67 19.71
CA MET A 7 4.34 -4.92 18.94
C MET A 7 3.11 -5.16 18.05
N GLY A 8 1.91 -4.84 18.52
CA GLY A 8 0.68 -4.99 17.74
C GLY A 8 0.56 -3.99 16.59
N GLN A 9 0.99 -2.74 16.80
CA GLN A 9 1.08 -1.72 15.74
C GLN A 9 2.04 -2.18 14.64
N SER A 10 3.27 -2.56 15.01
CA SER A 10 4.30 -3.04 14.08
C SER A 10 3.82 -4.24 13.25
N VAL A 11 3.13 -5.20 13.86
CA VAL A 11 2.59 -6.38 13.16
C VAL A 11 1.53 -6.00 12.12
N ILE A 12 0.61 -5.09 12.45
CA ILE A 12 -0.46 -4.66 11.53
C ILE A 12 0.15 -3.93 10.33
N LEU A 13 1.01 -2.97 10.62
CA LEU A 13 1.70 -2.15 9.62
C LEU A 13 2.54 -3.01 8.67
N THR A 14 3.33 -3.94 9.22
CA THR A 14 4.16 -4.86 8.43
C THR A 14 3.32 -5.76 7.52
N LYS A 15 2.14 -6.20 7.97
CA LYS A 15 1.23 -7.01 7.13
C LYS A 15 0.72 -6.22 5.93
N VAL A 16 0.34 -4.96 6.14
CA VAL A 16 -0.09 -4.06 5.05
C VAL A 16 1.04 -3.86 4.04
N LEU A 17 2.24 -3.52 4.51
CA LEU A 17 3.42 -3.36 3.64
C LEU A 17 3.69 -4.60 2.81
N LYS A 18 3.80 -5.79 3.43
CA LYS A 18 4.06 -7.04 2.70
C LYS A 18 2.98 -7.38 1.67
N SER A 19 1.72 -7.10 2.00
CA SER A 19 0.62 -7.30 1.06
C SER A 19 0.77 -6.36 -0.15
N LEU A 20 1.05 -5.09 0.08
CA LEU A 20 1.18 -4.10 -0.99
C LEU A 20 2.45 -4.30 -1.82
N GLU A 21 3.60 -4.64 -1.21
CA GLU A 21 4.85 -4.98 -1.90
C GLU A 21 4.70 -6.14 -2.89
N SER A 22 3.74 -7.04 -2.66
CA SER A 22 3.46 -8.19 -3.51
C SER A 22 2.35 -7.96 -4.54
N GLY A 23 1.91 -6.72 -4.73
CA GLY A 23 0.81 -6.41 -5.66
C GLY A 23 -0.58 -6.71 -5.09
N GLY A 24 -0.68 -6.92 -3.77
CA GLY A 24 -1.94 -7.26 -3.12
C GLY A 24 -2.99 -6.15 -3.22
N SER A 25 -4.25 -6.56 -3.30
CA SER A 25 -5.37 -5.62 -3.30
C SER A 25 -5.60 -4.99 -1.93
N PHE A 26 -6.02 -3.73 -1.91
CA PHE A 26 -6.49 -3.04 -0.70
C PHE A 26 -7.94 -2.59 -0.85
N SER A 27 -8.83 -3.58 -0.84
CA SER A 27 -10.27 -3.38 -1.04
C SER A 27 -10.90 -2.58 0.11
N GLN A 28 -12.11 -2.09 -0.09
CA GLN A 28 -12.88 -1.43 0.98
C GLN A 28 -12.94 -2.28 2.26
N ARG A 29 -13.15 -3.58 2.12
CA ARG A 29 -13.22 -4.50 3.25
C ARG A 29 -11.87 -4.64 3.96
N ASP A 30 -10.77 -4.65 3.22
CA ASP A 30 -9.42 -4.73 3.80
C ASP A 30 -9.08 -3.45 4.57
N ARG A 31 -9.49 -2.29 4.02
CA ARG A 31 -9.36 -0.99 4.70
C ARG A 31 -10.19 -0.93 5.99
N GLU A 32 -11.44 -1.36 5.96
CA GLU A 32 -12.30 -1.40 7.16
C GLU A 32 -11.68 -2.26 8.27
N LYS A 33 -11.16 -3.45 7.91
CA LYS A 33 -10.44 -4.32 8.85
C LYS A 33 -9.16 -3.69 9.36
N PHE A 34 -8.40 -3.03 8.50
CA PHE A 34 -7.19 -2.31 8.86
C PHE A 34 -7.49 -1.18 9.86
N VAL A 35 -8.46 -0.30 9.57
CA VAL A 35 -8.87 0.79 10.46
C VAL A 35 -9.26 0.26 11.84
N GLN A 36 -10.09 -0.79 11.88
CA GLN A 36 -10.51 -1.38 13.15
C GLN A 36 -9.33 -1.92 13.96
N ALA A 37 -8.41 -2.63 13.32
CA ALA A 37 -7.22 -3.15 13.97
C ALA A 37 -6.27 -2.02 14.40
N ALA A 38 -5.99 -1.06 13.52
CA ALA A 38 -5.10 0.06 13.78
C ALA A 38 -5.56 0.91 14.97
N ARG A 39 -6.87 1.22 15.06
CA ARG A 39 -7.46 1.92 16.21
C ARG A 39 -7.38 1.10 17.49
N THR A 40 -7.61 -0.22 17.42
CA THR A 40 -7.47 -1.13 18.57
C THR A 40 -6.06 -1.09 19.15
N HIS A 41 -5.06 -0.96 18.28
CA HIS A 41 -3.66 -0.84 18.65
C HIS A 41 -3.21 0.61 18.86
N GLY A 42 -4.12 1.58 18.79
CA GLY A 42 -3.90 2.99 19.06
C GLY A 42 -2.94 3.68 18.09
N ILE A 43 -2.94 3.27 16.81
CA ILE A 43 -2.35 4.02 15.70
C ILE A 43 -3.16 5.31 15.50
N GLU A 44 -2.48 6.42 15.27
CA GLU A 44 -3.10 7.73 15.06
C GLU A 44 -3.94 7.73 13.78
N ASP A 45 -5.12 8.36 13.81
CA ASP A 45 -6.03 8.40 12.64
C ASP A 45 -5.35 9.05 11.41
N GLY A 46 -4.44 10.01 11.59
CA GLY A 46 -3.67 10.60 10.48
C GLY A 46 -2.76 9.59 9.79
N VAL A 47 -2.07 8.74 10.57
CA VAL A 47 -1.24 7.64 10.03
C VAL A 47 -2.11 6.60 9.35
N ILE A 48 -3.29 6.30 9.90
CA ILE A 48 -4.27 5.38 9.30
C ILE A 48 -4.74 5.90 7.94
N GLU A 49 -5.09 7.19 7.84
CA GLU A 49 -5.52 7.84 6.59
C GLU A 49 -4.41 7.80 5.54
N GLU A 50 -3.17 8.14 5.91
CA GLU A 50 -2.03 8.14 4.98
C GLU A 50 -1.74 6.72 4.43
N ILE A 51 -1.79 5.69 5.27
CA ILE A 51 -1.64 4.29 4.82
C ILE A 51 -2.78 3.88 3.89
N ILE A 52 -4.00 4.35 4.15
CA ILE A 52 -5.15 4.10 3.28
C ILE A 52 -4.93 4.70 1.90
N ASP A 53 -4.51 5.96 1.83
CA ASP A 53 -4.30 6.66 0.57
C ASP A 53 -3.17 6.02 -0.26
N ILE A 54 -2.05 5.68 0.39
CA ILE A 54 -0.93 4.97 -0.24
C ILE A 54 -1.38 3.59 -0.74
N GLY A 55 -2.03 2.80 0.12
CA GLY A 55 -2.45 1.45 -0.24
C GLY A 55 -3.49 1.41 -1.35
N GLN A 56 -4.38 2.42 -1.41
CA GLN A 56 -5.31 2.59 -2.52
C GLN A 56 -4.59 2.94 -3.83
N THR A 57 -3.64 3.87 -3.76
CA THR A 57 -2.83 4.28 -4.92
C THR A 57 -2.08 3.08 -5.50
N LEU A 58 -1.39 2.30 -4.67
CA LEU A 58 -0.70 1.08 -5.08
C LEU A 58 -1.66 0.05 -5.70
N SER A 59 -2.79 -0.22 -5.06
CA SER A 59 -3.79 -1.16 -5.58
C SER A 59 -4.33 -0.77 -6.96
N LEU A 60 -4.49 0.52 -7.22
CA LEU A 60 -4.91 1.03 -8.52
C LEU A 60 -3.81 0.91 -9.57
N ILE A 61 -2.56 1.21 -9.19
CA ILE A 61 -1.42 1.08 -10.10
C ILE A 61 -1.24 -0.38 -10.55
N TYR A 62 -1.23 -1.34 -9.62
CA TYR A 62 -1.10 -2.76 -9.97
C TYR A 62 -2.21 -3.23 -10.93
N ARG A 63 -3.44 -2.79 -10.69
CA ARG A 63 -4.55 -3.08 -11.61
C ARG A 63 -4.36 -2.42 -12.98
N HIS A 64 -3.72 -1.25 -13.04
CA HIS A 64 -3.42 -0.58 -14.30
C HIS A 64 -2.32 -1.27 -15.09
N GLU A 65 -1.33 -1.89 -14.44
CA GLU A 65 -0.31 -2.69 -15.13
C GLU A 65 -0.93 -3.84 -15.93
N ASP A 66 -1.88 -4.58 -15.33
CA ASP A 66 -2.63 -5.65 -16.02
C ASP A 66 -3.38 -5.12 -17.25
N LEU A 67 -3.99 -3.93 -17.14
CA LEU A 67 -4.73 -3.30 -18.22
C LEU A 67 -3.80 -2.80 -19.35
N ILE A 68 -2.61 -2.30 -19.01
CA ILE A 68 -1.60 -1.89 -19.98
C ILE A 68 -1.11 -3.11 -20.76
N ASP A 69 -0.87 -4.23 -20.08
CA ASP A 69 -0.43 -5.45 -20.74
C ASP A 69 -1.49 -5.95 -21.75
N ALA A 70 -2.77 -5.89 -21.38
CA ALA A 70 -3.89 -6.26 -22.25
C ALA A 70 -4.21 -5.24 -23.37
N SER A 71 -3.62 -4.05 -23.35
CA SER A 71 -3.94 -2.97 -24.30
C SER A 71 -3.30 -3.15 -25.69
N ASP A 72 -3.83 -2.42 -26.68
CA ASP A 72 -3.29 -2.35 -28.05
C ASP A 72 -2.05 -1.44 -28.20
N LEU A 73 -1.49 -0.95 -27.09
CA LEU A 73 -0.28 -0.13 -27.12
C LEU A 73 0.90 -0.87 -27.75
N SER A 74 1.74 -0.13 -28.47
CA SER A 74 3.01 -0.70 -28.94
C SER A 74 3.89 -1.10 -27.76
N ARG A 75 4.82 -2.03 -28.00
CA ARG A 75 5.75 -2.51 -26.97
C ARG A 75 6.55 -1.37 -26.31
N GLU A 76 6.95 -0.36 -27.08
CA GLU A 76 7.69 0.78 -26.53
C GLU A 76 6.82 1.68 -25.66
N GLN A 77 5.57 1.92 -26.05
CA GLN A 77 4.62 2.67 -25.22
C GLN A 77 4.30 1.94 -23.93
N LYS A 78 4.06 0.62 -23.97
CA LYS A 78 3.85 -0.19 -22.75
C LYS A 78 5.05 -0.06 -21.81
N LYS A 79 6.28 -0.19 -22.34
CA LYS A 79 7.50 -0.07 -21.54
C LYS A 79 7.65 1.31 -20.90
N ALA A 80 7.33 2.38 -21.64
CA ALA A 80 7.39 3.74 -21.11
C ALA A 80 6.42 3.93 -19.94
N VAL A 81 5.15 3.55 -20.12
CA VAL A 81 4.12 3.70 -19.08
C VAL A 81 4.41 2.81 -17.87
N LEU A 82 4.80 1.55 -18.07
CA LEU A 82 5.18 0.65 -16.97
C LEU A 82 6.37 1.19 -16.17
N SER A 83 7.33 1.85 -16.82
CA SER A 83 8.46 2.47 -16.11
C SER A 83 8.01 3.65 -15.23
N GLU A 84 7.02 4.43 -15.66
CA GLU A 84 6.47 5.53 -14.86
C GLU A 84 5.65 5.01 -13.68
N LEU A 85 4.85 3.95 -13.92
CA LEU A 85 4.09 3.29 -12.85
C LEU A 85 5.02 2.67 -11.81
N GLN A 86 6.09 1.98 -12.23
CA GLN A 86 7.07 1.39 -11.31
C GLN A 86 7.71 2.45 -10.42
N LYS A 87 8.05 3.63 -10.98
CA LYS A 87 8.58 4.74 -10.17
C LYS A 87 7.58 5.18 -9.11
N SER A 88 6.29 5.30 -9.46
CA SER A 88 5.24 5.64 -8.50
C SER A 88 5.05 4.56 -7.43
N ILE A 89 5.16 3.28 -7.79
CA ILE A 89 5.15 2.16 -6.83
C ILE A 89 6.29 2.32 -5.84
N ASP A 90 7.51 2.54 -6.32
CA ASP A 90 8.71 2.64 -5.48
C ASP A 90 8.59 3.80 -4.48
N GLU A 91 8.15 4.98 -4.93
CA GLU A 91 7.93 6.16 -4.10
C GLU A 91 6.87 5.92 -3.01
N ASN A 92 5.76 5.27 -3.36
CA ASN A 92 4.69 4.95 -2.40
C ASN A 92 5.11 3.87 -1.39
N LEU A 93 5.85 2.86 -1.81
CA LEU A 93 6.39 1.83 -0.91
C LEU A 93 7.45 2.41 0.04
N GLU A 94 8.26 3.35 -0.43
CA GLU A 94 9.21 4.08 0.41
C GLU A 94 8.49 4.94 1.45
N ALA A 95 7.48 5.71 1.05
CA ALA A 95 6.64 6.47 1.98
C ALA A 95 6.02 5.55 3.05
N LEU A 96 5.47 4.41 2.65
CA LEU A 96 4.92 3.43 3.58
C LEU A 96 5.98 2.89 4.55
N ARG A 97 7.18 2.53 4.06
CA ARG A 97 8.27 2.07 4.93
C ARG A 97 8.70 3.14 5.94
N ASN A 98 8.72 4.40 5.55
CA ASN A 98 9.08 5.50 6.45
C ASN A 98 8.05 5.64 7.58
N ILE A 99 6.76 5.54 7.27
CA ILE A 99 5.67 5.53 8.27
C ILE A 99 5.85 4.38 9.26
N ILE A 100 6.21 3.18 8.77
CA ILE A 100 6.33 1.97 9.60
C ILE A 100 7.55 1.99 10.51
N ASN A 101 8.62 2.67 10.09
CA ASN A 101 9.87 2.77 10.83
C ASN A 101 9.94 3.99 11.78
N THR A 102 8.87 4.79 11.85
CA THR A 102 8.72 5.92 12.77
C THR A 102 8.20 5.45 14.12
#